data_AF-A0A395J6L1-F1
#
_entry.id   AF-A0A395J6L1-F1
#
_cell.length_a   1.000
_cell.length_b   1.000
_cell.length_c   1.000
_cell.angle_alpha   90.00
_cell.angle_beta   90.00
_cell.angle_gamma   90.00
#
_symmetry.space_group_name_H-M   'P 1'
#
loop_
_entity.id
_entity.type
_entity.pdbx_description
1 polymer ?
#
loop_
_entity_poly.entity_id
_entity_poly.type
_entity_poly.pdbx_seq_one_letter_code
_entity_poly.pdbx_strand_id
1 'polypeptide(L)'
;MSTETTLGRHVGVLSPQTHPKFRHFQCRRANLPLDVKLASINAELTSYQTKLSKMRDGPGKTAIKQKALKVLQRRKMYEGQRDQLQQQSYNMESRRHDAGQPPKRHDDRLDAQIHQCRLKKQI
;
A
#
# COMPACT_ATOMS: atom_id res chain seq x y z
N MET A 1 30.04 -57.21 24.03
CA MET A 1 28.65 -57.59 23.68
C MET A 1 27.73 -56.62 24.39
N SER A 2 26.76 -56.12 23.64
CA SER A 2 25.90 -54.98 23.92
C SER A 2 25.07 -55.13 25.19
N THR A 3 24.87 -54.03 25.92
CA THR A 3 23.56 -53.59 26.47
C THR A 3 23.73 -52.29 27.25
N GLU A 4 23.32 -51.16 26.68
CA GLU A 4 22.86 -49.97 27.43
C GLU A 4 21.87 -49.25 26.49
N THR A 5 20.57 -49.23 26.77
CA THR A 5 19.83 -48.46 27.79
C THR A 5 18.97 -47.42 27.07
N THR A 6 17.68 -47.70 27.11
CA THR A 6 16.52 -46.92 26.67
C THR A 6 16.60 -45.44 27.03
N LEU A 7 16.64 -44.56 26.03
CA LEU A 7 16.30 -43.14 26.19
C LEU A 7 14.91 -42.89 25.56
N GLY A 8 13.90 -42.96 26.42
CA GLY A 8 12.57 -42.41 26.16
C GLY A 8 12.65 -40.89 26.12
N ARG A 9 12.62 -40.31 24.91
CA ARG A 9 12.50 -38.87 24.73
C ARG A 9 11.03 -38.50 24.64
N HIS A 10 10.49 -38.16 25.80
CA HIS A 10 9.22 -37.49 25.99
C HIS A 10 9.24 -36.17 25.18
N VAL A 11 8.58 -36.12 24.03
CA VAL A 11 8.31 -34.86 23.34
C VAL A 11 7.01 -34.32 23.94
N GLY A 12 7.17 -33.42 24.90
CA GLY A 12 6.09 -32.66 25.49
C GLY A 12 5.41 -31.78 24.44
N VAL A 13 4.12 -32.06 24.24
CA VAL A 13 3.02 -31.11 24.04
C VAL A 13 3.45 -29.66 23.77
N LEU A 14 3.61 -29.27 22.51
CA LEU A 14 3.56 -27.85 22.13
C LEU A 14 2.10 -27.41 22.16
N SER A 15 1.78 -26.65 23.20
CA SER A 15 0.50 -26.02 23.45
C SER A 15 0.00 -25.21 22.23
N PRO A 16 -1.29 -25.28 21.86
CA PRO A 16 -1.86 -24.42 20.84
C PRO A 16 -1.87 -22.97 21.33
N GLN A 17 -1.38 -22.06 20.50
CA GLN A 17 -1.37 -20.63 20.79
C GLN A 17 -2.81 -20.09 20.85
N THR A 18 -3.24 -19.74 22.05
CA THR A 18 -4.19 -18.65 22.31
C THR A 18 -3.47 -17.34 21.92
N HIS A 19 -3.98 -16.42 21.10
CA HIS A 19 -5.23 -15.68 21.24
C HIS A 19 -5.62 -15.01 19.90
N PRO A 20 -6.89 -15.07 19.45
CA PRO A 20 -7.41 -14.13 18.48
C PRO A 20 -8.40 -13.21 19.19
N LYS A 21 -7.92 -12.14 19.82
CA LYS A 21 -8.83 -11.18 20.45
C LYS A 21 -8.39 -9.72 20.26
N PHE A 22 -9.12 -9.12 19.33
CA PHE A 22 -9.67 -7.77 19.37
C PHE A 22 -8.79 -6.58 18.96
N ARG A 23 -9.32 -5.93 17.91
CA ARG A 23 -9.34 -4.49 17.64
C ARG A 23 -8.01 -3.87 17.22
N HIS A 24 -7.87 -3.74 15.90
CA HIS A 24 -7.61 -2.40 15.37
C HIS A 24 -8.61 -2.02 14.30
N PHE A 25 -9.81 -1.67 14.79
CA PHE A 25 -10.71 -0.78 14.09
C PHE A 25 -10.01 0.59 14.00
N GLN A 26 -9.28 0.83 12.91
CA GLN A 26 -8.83 2.18 12.50
C GLN A 26 -8.27 2.17 11.06
N CYS A 27 -9.09 1.80 10.06
CA CYS A 27 -8.76 2.05 8.64
C CYS A 27 -9.33 3.37 8.08
N ARG A 28 -9.72 4.33 8.94
CA ARG A 28 -10.18 5.65 8.45
C ARG A 28 -9.68 6.82 9.30
N ARG A 29 -8.43 6.75 9.75
CA ARG A 29 -7.75 7.92 10.35
C ARG A 29 -6.31 8.01 9.87
N ALA A 30 -6.09 8.28 8.59
CA ALA A 30 -4.75 8.60 8.11
C ALA A 30 -4.76 9.29 6.73
N ASN A 31 -5.11 10.58 6.68
CA ASN A 31 -4.38 11.53 5.80
C ASN A 31 -4.70 13.02 5.96
N LEU A 32 -5.66 13.42 6.80
CA LEU A 32 -5.92 14.84 7.05
C LEU A 32 -4.68 15.74 7.31
N PRO A 33 -3.59 15.30 8.00
CA PRO A 33 -2.44 16.19 8.19
C PRO A 33 -1.61 16.44 6.93
N LEU A 34 -1.65 15.57 5.91
CA LEU A 34 -0.82 15.69 4.71
C LEU A 34 -1.36 16.76 3.76
N ASP A 35 -2.68 16.79 3.55
CA ASP A 35 -3.34 17.83 2.76
C ASP A 35 -3.18 19.22 3.38
N VAL A 36 -3.27 19.32 4.72
CA VAL A 36 -3.05 20.57 5.46
C VAL A 36 -1.60 21.05 5.31
N LYS A 37 -0.62 20.14 5.36
CA LYS A 37 0.81 20.48 5.12
C LYS A 37 1.04 20.92 3.67
N LEU A 38 0.39 20.27 2.71
CA LEU A 38 0.48 20.65 1.30
C LEU A 38 -0.10 22.05 1.07
N ALA A 39 -1.24 22.35 1.67
CA ALA A 39 -1.87 23.67 1.61
C ALA A 39 -0.98 24.77 2.20
N SER A 40 -0.35 24.52 3.35
CA SER A 40 0.62 25.45 3.96
C SER A 40 1.82 25.70 3.04
N ILE A 41 2.42 24.64 2.48
CA ILE A 41 3.55 24.74 1.56
C ILE A 41 3.18 25.51 0.29
N ASN A 42 1.97 25.31 -0.23
CA ASN A 42 1.47 26.04 -1.40
C ASN A 42 1.29 27.54 -1.11
N ALA A 43 0.74 27.90 0.06
CA ALA A 43 0.61 29.29 0.47
C ALA A 43 1.99 29.99 0.58
N GLU A 44 2.98 29.30 1.14
CA GLU A 44 4.36 29.79 1.18
C GLU A 44 4.93 30.01 -0.23
N LEU A 45 4.73 29.08 -1.15
CA LEU A 45 5.19 29.22 -2.54
C LEU A 45 4.56 30.41 -3.26
N THR A 46 3.25 30.63 -3.10
CA THR A 46 2.56 31.80 -3.65
C THR A 46 3.14 33.11 -3.09
N SER A 47 3.49 33.13 -1.80
CA SER A 47 4.14 34.30 -1.18
C SER A 47 5.52 34.57 -1.79
N TYR A 48 6.31 33.53 -2.05
CA TYR A 48 7.62 33.66 -2.70
C TYR A 48 7.49 34.08 -4.16
N GLN A 49 6.50 33.56 -4.89
CA GLN A 49 6.22 33.96 -6.27
C GLN A 49 5.87 35.44 -6.37
N THR A 50 5.00 35.92 -5.47
CA THR A 50 4.62 37.34 -5.41
C THR A 50 5.83 38.23 -5.09
N LYS A 51 6.68 37.82 -4.13
CA LYS A 51 7.92 38.54 -3.81
C LYS A 51 8.89 38.59 -5.00
N LEU A 52 9.07 37.46 -5.70
CA LEU A 52 9.93 37.38 -6.88
C LEU A 52 9.44 38.25 -8.04
N SER A 53 8.12 38.37 -8.23
CA SER A 53 7.52 39.20 -9.28
C SER A 53 7.74 40.71 -9.08
N LYS A 54 7.85 41.15 -7.82
CA LYS A 54 8.01 42.56 -7.45
C LYS A 54 9.48 42.98 -7.33
N MET A 55 10.41 42.04 -7.44
CA MET A 55 11.84 42.30 -7.27
C MET A 55 12.57 42.38 -8.61
N ARG A 56 13.44 43.39 -8.72
CA ARG A 56 14.40 43.52 -9.82
C ARG A 56 15.44 42.41 -9.75
N ASP A 57 15.93 41.99 -10.91
CA ASP A 57 17.01 41.00 -10.99
C ASP A 57 18.26 41.48 -10.25
N GLY A 58 18.73 40.64 -9.33
CA GLY A 58 19.82 40.97 -8.42
C GLY A 58 20.03 39.89 -7.35
N PRO A 59 21.07 40.03 -6.51
CA PRO A 59 21.45 39.03 -5.51
C PRO A 59 20.33 38.70 -4.51
N GLY A 60 19.46 39.67 -4.20
CA GLY A 60 18.28 39.44 -3.36
C GLY A 60 17.25 38.49 -3.99
N LYS A 61 17.08 38.53 -5.32
CA LYS A 61 16.17 37.63 -6.04
C LYS A 61 16.70 36.20 -6.05
N THR A 62 18.01 36.02 -6.23
CA THR A 62 18.68 34.72 -6.17
C THR A 62 18.53 34.06 -4.80
N ALA A 63 18.66 34.83 -3.71
CA ALA A 63 18.47 34.32 -2.35
C ALA A 63 17.04 33.80 -2.09
N ILE A 64 16.02 34.52 -2.58
CA ILE A 64 14.63 34.08 -2.47
C ILE A 64 14.36 32.86 -3.36
N LYS A 65 14.92 32.82 -4.57
CA LYS A 65 14.82 31.66 -5.47
C LYS A 65 15.37 30.40 -4.83
N GLN A 66 16.52 30.48 -4.17
CA GLN A 66 17.11 29.36 -3.42
C GLN A 66 16.20 28.88 -2.27
N LYS A 67 15.56 29.80 -1.54
CA LYS A 67 14.57 29.45 -0.50
C LYS A 67 13.33 28.78 -1.10
N ALA A 68 12.80 29.32 -2.21
CA ALA A 68 11.64 28.77 -2.90
C ALA A 68 11.92 27.35 -3.45
N LEU A 69 13.11 27.09 -3.97
CA LEU A 69 13.53 25.76 -4.44
C LEU A 69 13.48 24.71 -3.32
N LYS A 70 13.96 25.05 -2.12
CA LYS A 70 13.88 24.15 -0.95
C LYS A 70 12.44 23.84 -0.54
N VAL A 71 11.52 24.79 -0.71
CA VAL A 71 10.10 24.61 -0.42
C VAL A 71 9.43 23.75 -1.50
N LEU A 72 9.75 23.96 -2.78
CA LEU A 72 9.30 23.13 -3.89
C LEU A 72 9.71 21.67 -3.72
N GLN A 73 10.96 21.42 -3.31
CA GLN A 73 11.44 20.07 -3.09
C GLN A 73 10.67 19.37 -1.97
N ARG A 74 10.37 20.08 -0.88
CA ARG A 74 9.51 19.56 0.20
C ARG A 74 8.10 19.24 -0.29
N ARG A 75 7.50 20.11 -1.11
CA ARG A 75 6.19 19.84 -1.74
C ARG A 75 6.22 18.51 -2.50
N LYS A 76 7.22 18.33 -3.36
CA LYS A 76 7.35 17.10 -4.19
C LYS A 76 7.47 15.83 -3.35
N MET A 77 8.17 15.88 -2.22
CA MET A 77 8.25 14.72 -1.31
C MET A 77 6.88 14.37 -0.71
N TYR A 78 6.11 15.37 -0.28
CA TYR A 78 4.77 15.14 0.27
C TYR A 78 3.76 14.70 -0.80
N GLU A 79 3.85 15.23 -2.02
CA GLU A 79 3.07 14.74 -3.17
C GLU A 79 3.36 13.27 -3.44
N GLY A 80 4.64 12.85 -3.46
CA GLY A 80 5.01 11.45 -3.63
C GLY A 80 4.51 10.54 -2.50
N GLN A 81 4.55 10.99 -1.25
CA GLN A 81 3.97 10.24 -0.11
C GLN A 81 2.45 10.09 -0.23
N ARG A 82 1.75 11.14 -0.66
CA ARG A 82 0.31 11.09 -0.92
C ARG A 82 -0.01 10.10 -2.04
N ASP A 83 0.70 10.15 -3.14
CA ASP A 83 0.49 9.26 -4.29
C ASP A 83 0.75 7.79 -3.91
N GLN A 84 1.75 7.52 -3.07
CA GLN A 84 2.01 6.19 -2.54
C GLN A 84 0.87 5.66 -1.66
N LEU A 85 0.26 6.52 -0.85
CA LEU A 85 -0.91 6.19 -0.02
C LEU A 85 -2.17 6.00 -0.87
N GLN A 86 -2.33 6.81 -1.91
CA GLN A 86 -3.40 6.65 -2.90
C GLN A 86 -3.28 5.31 -3.62
N GLN A 87 -2.07 4.92 -4.04
CA GLN A 87 -1.83 3.60 -4.65
C GLN A 87 -2.18 2.45 -3.69
N GLN A 88 -1.84 2.55 -2.40
CA GLN A 88 -2.24 1.55 -1.40
C GLN A 88 -3.76 1.46 -1.28
N SER A 89 -4.47 2.60 -1.27
CA SER A 89 -5.94 2.62 -1.23
C SER A 89 -6.57 1.98 -2.47
N TYR A 90 -6.00 2.25 -3.65
CA TYR A 90 -6.45 1.67 -4.91
C TYR A 90 -6.20 0.16 -4.95
N ASN A 91 -5.01 -0.31 -4.58
CA ASN A 91 -4.69 -1.74 -4.53
C ASN A 91 -5.64 -2.51 -3.60
N MET A 92 -6.12 -1.88 -2.52
CA MET A 92 -7.11 -2.47 -1.62
C MET A 92 -8.52 -2.47 -2.23
N GLU A 93 -8.90 -1.41 -2.95
CA GLU A 93 -10.18 -1.32 -3.64
C GLU A 93 -10.27 -2.29 -4.84
N SER A 94 -9.21 -2.40 -5.64
CA SER A 94 -9.14 -3.34 -6.76
C SER A 94 -9.27 -4.80 -6.30
N ARG A 95 -8.65 -5.17 -5.17
CA ARG A 95 -8.81 -6.50 -4.55
C ARG A 95 -10.25 -6.77 -4.09
N ARG A 96 -10.98 -5.72 -3.69
CA ARG A 96 -12.40 -5.83 -3.30
C ARG A 96 -13.31 -5.93 -4.51
N HIS A 97 -13.01 -5.19 -5.58
CA HIS A 97 -13.78 -5.23 -6.81
C HIS A 97 -13.61 -6.55 -7.57
N ASP A 98 -12.41 -7.13 -7.56
CA ASP A 98 -12.11 -8.45 -8.13
C ASP A 98 -12.76 -9.62 -7.36
N ALA A 99 -13.15 -9.40 -6.09
CA ALA A 99 -13.86 -10.41 -5.28
C ALA A 99 -15.29 -10.71 -5.76
N GLY A 100 -15.80 -9.98 -6.77
CA GLY A 100 -17.06 -10.28 -7.46
C GLY A 100 -16.94 -11.30 -8.60
N GLN A 101 -15.72 -11.64 -9.02
CA GLN A 101 -15.47 -12.70 -9.98
C GLN A 101 -15.02 -13.94 -9.21
N PRO A 102 -15.78 -15.05 -9.22
CA PRO A 102 -15.28 -16.27 -8.61
C PRO A 102 -13.93 -16.59 -9.26
N PRO A 103 -12.89 -16.94 -8.46
CA PRO A 103 -11.64 -17.40 -9.04
C PRO A 103 -12.02 -18.55 -9.98
N LYS A 104 -11.66 -18.44 -11.26
CA LYS A 104 -11.91 -19.50 -12.25
C LYS A 104 -11.34 -20.78 -11.65
N ARG A 105 -12.19 -21.66 -11.14
CA ARG A 105 -11.71 -22.85 -10.44
C ARG A 105 -11.14 -23.74 -11.52
N HIS A 106 -10.04 -24.42 -11.24
CA HIS A 106 -9.47 -25.35 -12.19
C HIS A 106 -10.48 -26.45 -12.59
N ASP A 107 -11.48 -26.68 -11.74
CA ASP A 107 -12.64 -27.55 -11.97
C ASP A 107 -13.52 -27.11 -13.16
N ASP A 108 -13.63 -25.81 -13.46
CA ASP A 108 -14.42 -25.30 -14.60
C ASP A 108 -13.86 -25.81 -15.95
N ARG A 109 -12.54 -26.10 -15.99
CA ARG A 109 -11.86 -26.64 -17.16
C ARG A 109 -12.07 -28.15 -17.31
N LEU A 110 -12.28 -28.85 -16.18
CA LEU A 110 -12.58 -30.28 -16.15
C LEU A 110 -14.03 -30.54 -16.57
N ASP A 111 -14.97 -29.73 -16.09
CA ASP A 111 -16.39 -29.82 -16.47
C ASP A 111 -16.60 -29.55 -17.97
N ALA A 112 -15.86 -28.59 -18.53
CA ALA A 112 -15.84 -28.34 -19.97
C ALA A 112 -15.29 -29.54 -20.77
N GLN A 113 -14.30 -30.27 -20.24
CA GLN A 113 -13.76 -31.48 -20.85
C GLN A 113 -14.72 -32.67 -20.76
N ILE A 114 -15.41 -32.86 -19.63
CA ILE A 114 -16.41 -33.92 -19.47
C ILE A 114 -17.58 -33.70 -20.43
N HIS A 115 -18.05 -32.45 -20.59
CA HIS A 115 -19.10 -32.11 -21.55
C HIS A 115 -18.68 -32.39 -23.01
N GLN A 116 -17.45 -32.00 -23.40
CA GLN A 116 -16.89 -32.32 -24.71
C GLN A 116 -16.75 -33.85 -24.93
N CYS A 117 -16.34 -34.59 -23.91
CA CYS A 117 -16.29 -36.06 -23.96
C CYS A 117 -17.69 -36.67 -24.13
N ARG A 118 -18.74 -36.08 -23.55
CA ARG A 118 -20.12 -36.58 -23.66
C ARG A 118 -20.75 -36.30 -25.03
N LEU A 119 -20.39 -35.19 -25.67
CA LEU A 119 -20.81 -34.86 -27.03
C LEU A 119 -20.10 -35.70 -28.09
N LYS A 120 -18.78 -35.92 -27.93
CA LYS A 120 -17.98 -36.77 -28.83
C LYS A 120 -18.33 -38.26 -28.75
N LYS A 121 -19.12 -38.70 -27.76
CA LYS A 121 -19.58 -40.08 -27.59
C LYS A 121 -20.99 -40.34 -28.15
N GLN A 122 -21.67 -39.31 -28.65
CA GLN A 122 -23.03 -39.39 -29.23
C GLN A 122 -23.04 -39.30 -30.77
N ILE A 123 -21.86 -39.31 -31.39
CA ILE A 123 -21.64 -39.50 -32.84
C ILE A 123 -20.88 -40.82 -32.98
#